data_AF-A0A286A598-F1
#
_entry.id   AF-A0A286A598-F1
#
_cell.length_a   1.000
_cell.length_b   1.000
_cell.length_c   1.000
_cell.angle_alpha   90.00
_cell.angle_beta   90.00
_cell.angle_gamma   90.00
#
_symmetry.space_group_name_H-M   'P 1'
#
loop_
_entity.id
_entity.type
_entity.pdbx_description
1 polymer ?
#
loop_
_entity_poly.entity_id
_entity_poly.type
_entity_poly.pdbx_seq_one_letter_code
_entity_poly.pdbx_strand_id
1 'polypeptide(L)'
;MEFFSRLTNKGTNVQMQRASGFTLIELMVYIALLGGIVLIAGQAFSDSTKMRMRTQSMLQASETAEKVAAIFKADVAQTGAKTAMEAGASESGAEYGNKFSNIYTNVYMDPNSENKDSSSFSVVTKNGFDSLTIRRLRYDESGHYSAVEQIAWFVRDGSLWRNCRILEKKSNLPEDDPCTDGATSEPNNIEMASDVSKFKVTPGKPGVVGDNVQLFPGVGESEFRFVGRNDGDREMPIVTNEAGETHKGGNTQTISGFFQNYDQSMQTIKSEGARKINEVIAVRNETYPDFSWQTLCASEGSNLTFEPDNEYEISFEILPTDENADKSKLFVPGEDHMAVGLRSLETGNPITYGDPAIKFGDFAFFPPLGVKSEGSGERTMRFSVPIKITKACLAFTFACYSPLVSQGKISISKLKVLKIPSANYKFENYDFEANKSDKQNVKAFLLSLDIKNRGESGHVEMVVPAPSNGPRD
;
A
#
# COMPACT_ATOMS: atom_id res chain seq x y z
N MET A 1 -23.04 -34.07 -45.71
CA MET A 1 -24.23 -33.26 -45.43
C MET A 1 -24.05 -31.96 -46.20
N GLU A 2 -24.31 -32.01 -47.50
CA GLU A 2 -25.60 -31.58 -48.08
C GLU A 2 -25.80 -30.08 -47.91
N PHE A 3 -25.57 -29.30 -48.97
CA PHE A 3 -26.48 -28.25 -49.44
C PHE A 3 -26.06 -27.79 -50.85
N PHE A 4 -25.94 -28.75 -51.76
CA PHE A 4 -26.16 -28.52 -53.19
C PHE A 4 -27.61 -28.91 -53.46
N SER A 5 -28.52 -27.96 -53.64
CA SER A 5 -29.71 -28.18 -54.46
C SER A 5 -30.43 -26.88 -54.79
N ARG A 6 -31.03 -26.87 -55.99
CA ARG A 6 -31.97 -25.88 -56.57
C ARG A 6 -31.39 -24.75 -57.41
N LEU A 7 -30.67 -25.15 -58.46
CA LEU A 7 -30.92 -24.57 -59.79
C LEU A 7 -32.16 -25.24 -60.38
N THR A 8 -33.32 -24.58 -60.29
CA THR A 8 -34.50 -24.90 -61.10
C THR A 8 -34.82 -23.73 -62.01
N ASN A 9 -34.46 -23.95 -63.26
CA ASN A 9 -34.95 -23.34 -64.48
C ASN A 9 -36.47 -23.04 -64.41
N LYS A 10 -36.84 -21.75 -64.44
CA LYS A 10 -38.15 -21.30 -64.92
C LYS A 10 -37.97 -19.98 -65.65
N GLY A 11 -37.83 -20.10 -66.97
CA GLY A 11 -38.12 -19.01 -67.88
C GLY A 11 -39.50 -18.43 -67.56
N THR A 12 -39.49 -17.18 -67.12
CA THR A 12 -40.68 -16.34 -67.05
C THR A 12 -40.31 -15.05 -67.76
N ASN A 13 -41.15 -14.73 -68.74
CA ASN A 13 -41.02 -13.60 -69.66
C ASN A 13 -40.63 -12.33 -68.91
N VAL A 14 -39.45 -11.79 -69.23
CA VAL A 14 -39.14 -10.38 -68.96
C VAL A 14 -40.07 -9.57 -69.86
N GLN A 15 -41.24 -9.20 -69.35
CA GLN A 15 -41.93 -8.03 -69.87
C GLN A 15 -41.00 -6.85 -69.59
N MET A 16 -40.34 -6.36 -70.65
CA MET A 16 -39.75 -5.02 -70.64
C MET A 16 -40.88 -4.02 -70.36
N GLN A 17 -41.15 -3.76 -69.09
CA GLN A 17 -41.74 -2.49 -68.71
C GLN A 17 -40.74 -1.43 -69.16
N ARG A 18 -41.20 -0.61 -70.12
CA ARG A 18 -40.47 0.52 -70.67
C ARG A 18 -39.68 1.19 -69.55
N ALA A 19 -38.35 1.18 -69.69
CA ALA A 19 -37.50 2.08 -68.94
C ALA A 19 -38.01 3.50 -69.21
N SER A 20 -38.70 4.08 -68.22
CA SER A 20 -38.77 5.52 -68.11
C SER A 20 -37.32 5.98 -68.04
N GLY A 21 -36.84 6.60 -69.11
CA GLY A 21 -35.46 7.06 -69.20
C GLY A 21 -35.14 7.91 -67.99
N PHE A 22 -34.11 7.52 -67.24
CA PHE A 22 -33.49 8.36 -66.24
C PHE A 22 -33.20 9.71 -66.91
N THR A 23 -33.82 10.79 -66.43
CA THR A 23 -33.47 12.11 -66.95
C THR A 23 -32.02 12.38 -66.55
N LEU A 24 -31.24 13.05 -67.41
CA LEU A 24 -29.81 13.29 -67.18
C LEU A 24 -29.55 13.98 -65.82
N ILE A 25 -30.53 14.78 -65.36
CA ILE A 25 -30.53 15.44 -64.05
C ILE A 25 -30.62 14.42 -62.90
N GLU A 26 -31.50 13.43 -62.99
CA GLU A 26 -31.67 12.42 -61.95
C GLU A 26 -30.42 11.53 -61.81
N LEU A 27 -29.73 11.25 -62.93
CA LEU A 27 -28.45 10.54 -62.92
C LEU A 27 -27.35 11.36 -62.24
N MET A 28 -27.29 12.67 -62.53
CA MET A 28 -26.31 13.56 -61.89
C MET A 28 -26.53 13.69 -60.39
N VAL A 29 -27.79 13.81 -59.94
CA VAL A 29 -28.12 13.85 -58.51
C VAL A 29 -27.74 12.54 -57.83
N TYR A 30 -27.96 11.40 -58.47
CA TYR A 30 -27.60 10.10 -57.92
C TYR A 30 -26.08 9.94 -57.76
N ILE A 31 -25.30 10.33 -58.78
CA ILE A 31 -23.82 10.31 -58.71
C ILE A 31 -23.32 11.31 -57.65
N ALA A 32 -23.92 12.49 -57.53
CA ALA A 32 -23.54 13.49 -56.53
C ALA A 32 -23.82 13.02 -55.10
N LEU A 33 -24.99 12.41 -54.86
CA LEU A 33 -25.33 11.84 -53.55
C LEU A 33 -24.43 10.66 -53.20
N LEU A 34 -24.16 9.75 -54.15
CA LEU A 34 -23.20 8.66 -53.96
C LEU A 34 -21.78 9.18 -53.68
N GLY A 35 -21.33 10.20 -54.42
CA GLY A 35 -20.04 10.84 -54.19
C GLY A 35 -19.93 11.44 -52.78
N GLY A 36 -20.98 12.13 -52.31
CA GLY A 36 -21.06 12.65 -50.94
C GLY A 36 -21.01 11.55 -49.88
N ILE A 37 -21.77 10.47 -50.06
CA ILE A 37 -21.79 9.33 -49.12
C ILE A 37 -20.42 8.63 -49.09
N VAL A 38 -19.79 8.41 -50.24
CA VAL A 38 -18.45 7.79 -50.32
C VAL A 38 -17.38 8.66 -49.67
N LEU A 39 -17.47 9.98 -49.79
CA LEU A 39 -16.55 10.89 -49.11
C LEU A 39 -16.72 10.86 -47.58
N ILE A 40 -17.96 10.89 -47.09
CA ILE A 40 -18.27 10.82 -45.65
C ILE A 40 -17.85 9.46 -45.09
N ALA A 41 -18.18 8.36 -45.77
CA ALA A 41 -17.77 7.03 -45.38
C ALA A 41 -16.24 6.88 -45.42
N GLY A 42 -15.57 7.38 -46.46
CA GLY A 42 -14.12 7.36 -46.60
C GLY A 42 -13.39 8.11 -45.47
N GLN A 43 -13.90 9.28 -45.07
CA GLN A 43 -13.40 10.02 -43.91
C GLN A 43 -13.62 9.23 -42.61
N ALA A 44 -14.83 8.68 -42.39
CA ALA A 44 -15.12 7.89 -41.19
C ALA A 44 -14.28 6.58 -41.11
N PHE A 45 -14.01 5.92 -42.23
CA PHE A 45 -13.13 4.75 -42.28
C PHE A 45 -11.66 5.11 -42.05
N SER A 46 -11.20 6.25 -42.58
CA SER A 46 -9.85 6.76 -42.33
C SER A 46 -9.66 7.12 -40.86
N ASP A 47 -10.62 7.83 -40.27
CA ASP A 47 -10.57 8.26 -38.87
C ASP A 47 -10.65 7.08 -37.89
N SER A 48 -11.49 6.08 -38.17
CA SER A 48 -11.58 4.86 -37.35
C SER A 48 -10.30 4.00 -37.44
N THR A 49 -9.69 3.91 -38.62
CA THR A 49 -8.42 3.18 -38.79
C THR A 49 -7.29 3.90 -38.08
N LYS A 50 -7.22 5.24 -38.19
CA LYS A 50 -6.25 6.06 -37.47
C LYS A 50 -6.41 5.94 -35.96
N MET A 51 -7.64 5.98 -35.45
CA MET A 51 -7.93 5.79 -34.03
C MET A 51 -7.47 4.41 -33.55
N ARG A 52 -7.83 3.34 -34.27
CA ARG A 52 -7.40 1.98 -33.93
C ARG A 52 -5.88 1.84 -33.92
N MET A 53 -5.19 2.38 -34.92
CA MET A 53 -3.73 2.34 -35.00
C MET A 53 -3.07 3.11 -33.85
N ARG A 54 -3.61 4.27 -33.46
CA ARG A 54 -3.14 5.03 -32.29
C ARG A 54 -3.34 4.25 -30.99
N THR A 55 -4.54 3.71 -30.78
CA THR A 55 -4.83 2.89 -29.59
C THR A 55 -3.93 1.66 -29.52
N GLN A 56 -3.71 0.95 -30.62
CA GLN A 56 -2.79 -0.20 -30.65
C GLN A 56 -1.34 0.21 -30.36
N SER A 57 -0.88 1.34 -30.92
CA SER A 57 0.47 1.84 -30.68
C SER A 57 0.68 2.28 -29.23
N MET A 58 -0.31 2.94 -28.64
CA MET A 58 -0.34 3.32 -27.22
C MET A 58 -0.33 2.08 -26.31
N LEU A 59 -1.19 1.08 -26.58
CA LEU A 59 -1.23 -0.16 -25.81
C LEU A 59 0.10 -0.92 -25.87
N GLN A 60 0.72 -1.00 -27.05
CA GLN A 60 2.02 -1.64 -27.21
C GLN A 60 3.12 -0.88 -26.45
N ALA A 61 3.10 0.47 -26.47
CA ALA A 61 4.03 1.29 -25.71
C ALA A 61 3.86 1.10 -24.20
N SER A 62 2.63 1.05 -23.70
CA SER A 62 2.32 0.76 -22.30
C SER A 62 2.73 -0.65 -21.89
N GLU A 63 2.44 -1.67 -22.70
CA GLU A 63 2.87 -3.05 -22.45
C GLU A 63 4.41 -3.16 -22.35
N THR A 64 5.13 -2.47 -23.23
CA THR A 64 6.59 -2.43 -23.19
C THR A 64 7.09 -1.74 -21.92
N ALA A 65 6.48 -0.61 -21.55
CA ALA A 65 6.82 0.13 -20.32
C ALA A 65 6.59 -0.72 -19.06
N GLU A 66 5.46 -1.44 -18.98
CA GLU A 66 5.15 -2.33 -17.86
C GLU A 66 6.13 -3.51 -17.75
N LYS A 67 6.51 -4.14 -18.87
CA LYS A 67 7.52 -5.21 -18.89
C LYS A 67 8.88 -4.70 -18.38
N VAL A 68 9.30 -3.53 -18.84
CA VAL A 68 10.54 -2.88 -18.35
C VAL A 68 10.44 -2.61 -16.86
N ALA A 69 9.33 -2.04 -16.39
CA ALA A 69 9.16 -1.70 -14.98
C ALA A 69 9.12 -2.94 -14.07
N ALA A 70 8.55 -4.06 -14.53
CA ALA A 70 8.55 -5.33 -13.80
C ALA A 70 9.98 -5.89 -13.62
N ILE A 71 10.80 -5.86 -14.67
CA ILE A 71 12.20 -6.31 -14.61
C ILE A 71 13.02 -5.36 -13.74
N PHE A 72 12.86 -4.05 -13.93
CA PHE A 72 13.49 -3.02 -13.10
C PHE A 72 13.15 -3.22 -11.61
N LYS A 73 11.89 -3.48 -11.28
CA LYS A 73 11.45 -3.75 -9.90
C LYS A 73 12.17 -4.97 -9.32
N ALA A 74 12.28 -6.06 -10.08
CA ALA A 74 12.97 -7.28 -9.62
C ALA A 74 14.45 -7.02 -9.33
N ASP A 75 15.10 -6.20 -10.15
CA ASP A 75 16.50 -5.81 -9.95
C ASP A 75 16.68 -4.91 -8.72
N VAL A 76 15.89 -3.85 -8.61
CA VAL A 76 16.02 -2.85 -7.56
C VAL A 76 15.58 -3.37 -6.20
N ALA A 77 14.55 -4.22 -6.12
CA ALA A 77 14.08 -4.78 -4.85
C ALA A 77 15.15 -5.62 -4.13
N GLN A 78 16.09 -6.21 -4.89
CA GLN A 78 17.17 -7.04 -4.34
C GLN A 78 18.40 -6.24 -3.87
N THR A 79 18.42 -4.92 -4.09
CA THR A 79 19.48 -4.03 -3.55
C THR A 79 19.54 -4.06 -2.02
N GLY A 80 18.46 -4.50 -1.36
CA GLY A 80 18.36 -4.70 0.08
C GLY A 80 19.37 -5.70 0.66
N ALA A 81 19.69 -6.75 -0.09
CA ALA A 81 20.28 -7.92 0.49
C ALA A 81 21.81 -7.80 0.60
N LYS A 82 22.37 -8.25 1.74
CA LYS A 82 23.79 -8.10 2.10
C LYS A 82 24.41 -9.36 2.71
N THR A 83 23.57 -10.30 3.15
CA THR A 83 23.94 -11.58 3.76
C THR A 83 23.23 -12.70 3.03
N ALA A 84 23.79 -13.91 3.07
CA ALA A 84 23.20 -15.08 2.45
C ALA A 84 23.24 -16.26 3.40
N MET A 85 22.49 -17.31 3.09
CA MET A 85 22.64 -18.57 3.80
C MET A 85 23.94 -19.26 3.38
N GLU A 86 24.66 -19.87 4.31
CA GLU A 86 25.83 -20.69 4.00
C GLU A 86 25.50 -22.17 4.15
N ALA A 87 25.94 -22.96 3.16
CA ALA A 87 25.87 -24.41 3.23
C ALA A 87 26.81 -24.87 4.36
N GLY A 88 26.24 -25.42 5.43
CA GLY A 88 27.03 -25.93 6.56
C GLY A 88 27.95 -27.05 6.11
N ALA A 89 29.26 -26.85 6.18
CA ALA A 89 30.21 -27.94 6.03
C ALA A 89 30.15 -28.84 7.28
N SER A 90 29.76 -30.10 7.06
CA SER A 90 29.65 -31.17 8.06
C SER A 90 30.96 -31.47 8.80
N GLU A 91 32.09 -30.88 8.40
CA GLU A 91 33.40 -31.10 9.01
C GLU A 91 33.69 -30.19 10.23
N SER A 92 32.78 -29.26 10.57
CA SER A 92 32.97 -28.32 11.71
C SER A 92 31.98 -28.49 12.87
N GLY A 93 31.32 -29.64 12.98
CA GLY A 93 30.36 -29.91 14.05
C GLY A 93 28.98 -29.36 13.70
N ALA A 94 28.20 -30.17 12.99
CA ALA A 94 26.81 -29.90 12.63
C ALA A 94 25.87 -30.02 13.85
N GLU A 95 25.98 -29.07 14.78
CA GLU A 95 24.99 -28.87 15.85
C GLU A 95 24.09 -27.64 15.61
N TYR A 96 24.32 -26.89 14.53
CA TYR A 96 23.53 -25.71 14.19
C TYR A 96 23.33 -25.64 12.67
N GLY A 97 22.08 -25.79 12.21
CA GLY A 97 21.70 -25.73 10.80
C GLY A 97 22.04 -24.40 10.10
N ASN A 98 21.57 -24.25 8.87
CA ASN A 98 21.58 -23.04 8.03
C ASN A 98 21.96 -21.73 8.78
N LYS A 99 23.23 -21.31 8.68
CA LYS A 99 23.71 -20.04 9.26
C LYS A 99 23.74 -18.97 8.17
N PHE A 100 23.39 -17.74 8.51
CA PHE A 100 23.64 -16.60 7.63
C PHE A 100 25.12 -16.20 7.70
N SER A 101 25.75 -15.96 6.55
CA SER A 101 27.12 -15.46 6.45
C SER A 101 27.25 -14.03 7.00
N ASN A 102 28.50 -13.65 7.27
CA ASN A 102 28.87 -12.25 7.39
C ASN A 102 28.50 -11.47 6.11
N ILE A 103 28.32 -10.16 6.24
CA ILE A 103 27.99 -9.27 5.13
C ILE A 103 29.04 -9.34 4.01
N TYR A 104 28.61 -9.53 2.76
CA TYR A 104 29.49 -9.46 1.58
C TYR A 104 29.83 -8.01 1.24
N THR A 105 31.10 -7.63 1.36
CA THR A 105 31.56 -6.25 1.18
C THR A 105 31.45 -5.77 -0.27
N ASN A 106 31.55 -6.67 -1.25
CA ASN A 106 31.51 -6.32 -2.68
C ASN A 106 30.11 -5.87 -3.16
N VAL A 107 29.08 -6.01 -2.32
CA VAL A 107 27.72 -5.50 -2.59
C VAL A 107 27.64 -3.98 -2.39
N TYR A 108 28.62 -3.37 -1.70
CA TYR A 108 28.70 -1.92 -1.55
C TYR A 108 29.45 -1.28 -2.72
N MET A 109 29.10 -0.05 -3.10
CA MET A 109 29.71 0.65 -4.24
C MET A 109 31.19 0.97 -4.01
N ASP A 110 31.53 1.58 -2.87
CA ASP A 110 32.90 1.94 -2.52
C ASP A 110 33.06 2.02 -0.99
N PRO A 111 33.11 0.86 -0.30
CA PRO A 111 33.10 0.82 1.16
C PRO A 111 34.44 1.19 1.81
N ASN A 112 35.52 1.39 1.04
CA ASN A 112 36.90 1.50 1.56
C ASN A 112 37.58 2.84 1.24
N SER A 113 36.93 3.78 0.56
CA SER A 113 37.50 5.11 0.28
C SER A 113 37.24 6.12 1.41
N GLU A 114 37.99 7.24 1.39
CA GLU A 114 37.78 8.36 2.34
C GLU A 114 36.36 8.95 2.25
N ASN A 115 35.75 8.91 1.06
CA ASN A 115 34.34 9.26 0.81
C ASN A 115 33.50 7.98 0.69
N LYS A 116 33.47 7.21 1.77
CA LYS A 116 32.85 5.89 1.86
C LYS A 116 31.43 5.87 1.30
N ASP A 117 31.20 5.08 0.25
CA ASP A 117 29.87 4.77 -0.27
C ASP A 117 29.47 3.35 0.18
N SER A 118 28.78 3.30 1.32
CA SER A 118 28.22 2.06 1.89
C SER A 118 26.84 1.72 1.35
N SER A 119 26.43 2.31 0.23
CA SER A 119 25.20 1.96 -0.45
C SER A 119 25.44 0.92 -1.56
N SER A 120 24.37 0.37 -2.09
CA SER A 120 24.40 -0.60 -3.18
C SER A 120 23.87 -0.04 -4.49
N PHE A 121 23.88 1.29 -4.65
CA PHE A 121 23.39 1.94 -5.85
C PHE A 121 24.20 3.19 -6.20
N SER A 122 24.10 3.65 -7.44
CA SER A 122 24.55 4.97 -7.89
C SER A 122 23.60 5.45 -8.98
N VAL A 123 23.18 6.71 -8.89
CA VAL A 123 22.33 7.36 -9.91
C VAL A 123 23.06 8.55 -10.48
N VAL A 124 23.32 8.54 -11.79
CA VAL A 124 24.00 9.64 -12.49
C VAL A 124 23.13 10.10 -13.64
N THR A 125 22.80 11.40 -13.68
CA THR A 125 22.07 11.98 -14.80
C THR A 125 23.03 12.39 -15.92
N LYS A 126 22.78 11.92 -17.15
CA LYS A 126 23.54 12.28 -18.36
C LYS A 126 22.59 12.54 -19.52
N ASN A 127 22.76 13.67 -20.21
CA ASN A 127 21.94 14.06 -21.38
C ASN A 127 20.43 14.07 -21.10
N GLY A 128 20.01 14.43 -19.87
CA GLY A 128 18.59 14.47 -19.49
C GLY A 128 17.96 13.12 -19.14
N PHE A 129 18.73 12.03 -19.18
CA PHE A 129 18.31 10.70 -18.72
C PHE A 129 19.14 10.28 -17.51
N ASP A 130 18.53 9.53 -16.60
CA ASP A 130 19.27 8.94 -15.50
C ASP A 130 19.98 7.66 -15.93
N SER A 131 21.05 7.32 -15.24
CA SER A 131 21.68 6.01 -15.29
C SER A 131 21.73 5.47 -13.87
N LEU A 132 21.16 4.29 -13.68
CA LEU A 132 21.15 3.60 -12.38
C LEU A 132 22.13 2.43 -12.45
N THR A 133 23.11 2.40 -11.56
CA THR A 133 23.90 1.20 -11.29
C THR A 133 23.51 0.67 -9.93
N ILE A 134 23.30 -0.64 -9.80
CA ILE A 134 23.04 -1.32 -8.54
C ILE A 134 23.97 -2.52 -8.35
N ARG A 135 24.21 -2.90 -7.10
CA ARG A 135 24.90 -4.13 -6.71
C ARG A 135 23.98 -4.98 -5.85
N ARG A 136 23.88 -6.28 -6.13
CA ARG A 136 23.00 -7.21 -5.39
C ARG A 136 23.65 -8.57 -5.19
N LEU A 137 23.10 -9.33 -4.25
CA LEU A 137 23.42 -10.75 -4.07
C LEU A 137 22.50 -11.61 -4.93
N ARG A 138 23.08 -12.63 -5.55
CA ARG A 138 22.37 -13.73 -6.18
C ARG A 138 22.38 -14.93 -5.25
N TYR A 139 21.22 -15.59 -5.16
CA TYR A 139 21.02 -16.81 -4.40
C TYR A 139 20.81 -18.01 -5.32
N ASP A 140 21.16 -19.20 -4.85
CA ASP A 140 20.68 -20.45 -5.44
C ASP A 140 19.22 -20.75 -5.00
N GLU A 141 18.65 -21.84 -5.50
CA GLU A 141 17.28 -22.27 -5.16
C GLU A 141 17.09 -22.60 -3.67
N SER A 142 18.17 -22.85 -2.95
CA SER A 142 18.19 -23.14 -1.51
C SER A 142 18.45 -21.89 -0.64
N GLY A 143 18.57 -20.71 -1.26
CA GLY A 143 18.85 -19.45 -0.56
C GLY A 143 20.32 -19.25 -0.18
N HIS A 144 21.23 -20.09 -0.67
CA HIS A 144 22.66 -19.91 -0.43
C HIS A 144 23.28 -18.88 -1.35
N TYR A 145 24.40 -18.31 -0.93
CA TYR A 145 25.19 -17.39 -1.76
C TYR A 145 25.68 -18.04 -3.06
N SER A 146 25.41 -17.37 -4.18
CA SER A 146 25.90 -17.77 -5.50
C SER A 146 26.92 -16.76 -6.06
N ALA A 147 26.55 -15.47 -6.12
CA ALA A 147 27.38 -14.43 -6.73
C ALA A 147 26.99 -13.01 -6.25
N VAL A 148 27.89 -12.04 -6.45
CA VAL A 148 27.60 -10.60 -6.43
C VAL A 148 27.48 -10.10 -7.86
N GLU A 149 26.33 -9.49 -8.18
CA GLU A 149 26.04 -8.95 -9.51
C GLU A 149 25.99 -7.42 -9.45
N GLN A 150 26.51 -6.77 -10.49
CA GLN A 150 26.32 -5.36 -10.79
C GLN A 150 25.40 -5.23 -12.00
N ILE A 151 24.31 -4.50 -11.84
CA ILE A 151 23.34 -4.24 -12.89
C ILE A 151 23.34 -2.74 -13.20
N ALA A 152 23.44 -2.38 -14.46
CA ALA A 152 23.39 -1.00 -14.92
C ALA A 152 22.22 -0.81 -15.90
N TRP A 153 21.43 0.23 -15.65
CA TRP A 153 20.36 0.73 -16.51
C TRP A 153 20.76 2.10 -17.05
N PHE A 154 20.67 2.28 -18.36
CA PHE A 154 21.04 3.55 -19.00
C PHE A 154 20.39 3.71 -20.37
N VAL A 155 20.18 4.95 -20.80
CA VAL A 155 19.69 5.27 -22.15
C VAL A 155 20.86 5.62 -23.06
N ARG A 156 20.90 5.02 -24.25
CA ARG A 156 21.89 5.29 -25.31
C ARG A 156 21.18 5.24 -26.66
N ASP A 157 21.39 6.29 -27.45
CA ASP A 157 20.81 6.43 -28.80
C ASP A 157 19.29 6.29 -28.83
N GLY A 158 18.61 6.73 -27.77
CA GLY A 158 17.15 6.64 -27.64
C GLY A 158 16.63 5.28 -27.15
N SER A 159 17.49 4.28 -26.97
CA SER A 159 17.11 2.97 -26.42
C SER A 159 17.54 2.82 -24.96
N LEU A 160 16.70 2.19 -24.14
CA LEU A 160 17.02 1.81 -22.77
C LEU A 160 17.73 0.45 -22.77
N TRP A 161 18.91 0.43 -22.18
CA TRP A 161 19.76 -0.75 -22.06
C TRP A 161 19.85 -1.21 -20.62
N ARG A 162 19.86 -2.53 -20.44
CA ARG A 162 20.19 -3.20 -19.18
C ARG A 162 21.46 -4.01 -19.39
N ASN A 163 22.45 -3.79 -18.52
CA ASN A 163 23.68 -4.55 -18.48
C ASN A 163 23.78 -5.29 -17.14
N CYS A 164 24.23 -6.55 -17.16
CA CYS A 164 24.54 -7.30 -15.95
C CYS A 164 25.95 -7.87 -16.01
N ARG A 165 26.71 -7.66 -14.94
CA ARG A 165 28.09 -8.12 -14.76
C ARG A 165 28.24 -8.81 -13.40
N ILE A 166 28.94 -9.93 -13.35
CA ILE A 166 29.32 -10.60 -12.11
C ILE A 166 30.61 -9.95 -11.57
N LEU A 167 30.59 -9.54 -10.30
CA LEU A 167 31.75 -9.00 -9.60
C LEU A 167 32.50 -10.08 -8.80
N GLU A 168 31.75 -11.03 -8.23
CA GLU A 168 32.27 -12.11 -7.40
C GLU A 168 31.38 -13.35 -7.57
N LYS A 169 31.96 -14.56 -7.61
CA LYS A 169 31.22 -15.82 -7.74
C LYS A 169 31.82 -16.92 -6.86
N LYS A 170 30.96 -17.77 -6.26
CA LYS A 170 31.38 -18.90 -5.41
C LYS A 170 31.80 -20.15 -6.20
N SER A 171 31.18 -20.39 -7.36
CA SER A 171 31.43 -21.55 -8.24
C SER A 171 31.16 -21.21 -9.71
N ASN A 172 31.39 -22.17 -10.61
CA ASN A 172 31.04 -22.03 -12.03
C ASN A 172 29.53 -21.79 -12.15
N LEU A 173 29.16 -20.59 -12.59
CA LEU A 173 27.80 -20.28 -13.01
C LEU A 173 27.49 -21.04 -14.30
N PRO A 174 26.20 -21.29 -14.61
CA PRO A 174 25.82 -21.89 -15.89
C PRO A 174 26.44 -21.13 -17.06
N GLU A 175 26.81 -21.83 -18.15
CA GLU A 175 27.38 -21.16 -19.33
C GLU A 175 26.39 -20.15 -19.97
N ASP A 176 25.08 -20.38 -19.79
CA ASP A 176 23.99 -19.51 -20.25
C ASP A 176 23.60 -18.42 -19.23
N ASP A 177 24.52 -18.00 -18.35
CA ASP A 177 24.21 -16.98 -17.35
C ASP A 177 23.84 -15.63 -18.01
N PRO A 178 22.72 -14.99 -17.62
CA PRO A 178 22.34 -13.69 -18.17
C PRO A 178 23.33 -12.57 -17.80
N CYS A 179 24.20 -12.79 -16.83
CA CYS A 179 25.22 -11.85 -16.39
C CYS A 179 26.61 -12.32 -16.84
N THR A 180 27.44 -11.41 -17.36
CA THR A 180 28.78 -11.78 -17.84
C THR A 180 29.83 -11.71 -16.73
N ASP A 181 30.79 -12.64 -16.73
CA ASP A 181 31.80 -12.72 -15.68
C ASP A 181 32.96 -11.72 -15.82
N GLY A 182 32.89 -10.83 -16.82
CA GLY A 182 33.81 -9.72 -17.02
C GLY A 182 35.27 -10.12 -17.29
N ALA A 183 35.58 -11.41 -17.40
CA ALA A 183 36.92 -11.92 -17.62
C ALA A 183 37.26 -12.08 -19.12
N THR A 184 36.25 -12.28 -19.98
CA THR A 184 36.48 -12.60 -21.41
C THR A 184 35.43 -12.07 -22.40
N SER A 185 34.36 -11.40 -21.97
CA SER A 185 33.28 -10.94 -22.85
C SER A 185 32.94 -9.47 -22.66
N GLU A 186 32.61 -8.79 -23.77
CA GLU A 186 32.02 -7.45 -23.71
C GLU A 186 30.76 -7.46 -22.83
N PRO A 187 30.46 -6.38 -22.10
CA PRO A 187 29.25 -6.29 -21.29
C PRO A 187 28.01 -6.65 -22.12
N ASN A 188 27.28 -7.69 -21.72
CA ASN A 188 26.04 -8.10 -22.38
C ASN A 188 25.00 -7.00 -22.16
N ASN A 189 24.88 -6.11 -23.15
CA ASN A 189 23.92 -5.03 -23.15
C ASN A 189 22.65 -5.55 -23.81
N ILE A 190 21.59 -5.68 -23.02
CA ILE A 190 20.28 -6.10 -23.50
C ILE A 190 19.45 -4.84 -23.73
N GLU A 191 18.96 -4.66 -24.96
CA GLU A 191 18.01 -3.59 -25.26
C GLU A 191 16.65 -3.96 -24.66
N MET A 192 16.15 -3.10 -23.78
CA MET A 192 14.89 -3.32 -23.04
C MET A 192 13.71 -2.62 -23.69
N ALA A 193 13.96 -1.45 -24.28
CA ALA A 193 12.98 -0.67 -25.03
C ALA A 193 13.67 0.31 -25.97
N SER A 194 13.07 0.55 -27.13
CA SER A 194 13.45 1.62 -28.07
C SER A 194 12.62 2.88 -27.86
N ASP A 195 13.04 4.00 -28.45
CA ASP A 195 12.30 5.28 -28.47
C ASP A 195 11.88 5.81 -27.09
N VAL A 196 12.80 5.74 -26.13
CA VAL A 196 12.63 6.20 -24.76
C VAL A 196 12.72 7.72 -24.73
N SER A 197 11.64 8.38 -24.32
CA SER A 197 11.59 9.84 -24.18
C SER A 197 11.86 10.32 -22.76
N LYS A 198 11.72 9.45 -21.76
CA LYS A 198 12.01 9.76 -20.36
C LYS A 198 12.46 8.50 -19.65
N PHE A 199 13.56 8.58 -18.92
CA PHE A 199 13.97 7.56 -17.96
C PHE A 199 14.57 8.30 -16.77
N LYS A 200 13.81 8.36 -15.68
CA LYS A 200 14.18 9.05 -14.45
C LYS A 200 14.05 8.10 -13.27
N VAL A 201 15.07 8.04 -12.43
CA VAL A 201 15.12 7.23 -11.21
C VAL A 201 15.42 8.17 -10.05
N THR A 202 14.44 8.41 -9.20
CA THR A 202 14.59 9.32 -8.05
C THR A 202 14.72 8.49 -6.77
N PRO A 203 15.87 8.51 -6.08
CA PRO A 203 16.01 7.86 -4.77
C PRO A 203 15.13 8.55 -3.74
N GLY A 204 14.46 7.76 -2.89
CA GLY A 204 13.54 8.23 -1.87
C GLY A 204 14.02 7.90 -0.46
N LYS A 205 13.97 8.88 0.44
CA LYS A 205 14.13 8.68 1.88
C LYS A 205 12.74 8.42 2.49
N PRO A 206 12.60 7.62 3.56
CA PRO A 206 11.35 7.56 4.31
C PRO A 206 10.89 8.97 4.71
N GLY A 207 9.60 9.27 4.52
CA GLY A 207 9.01 10.57 4.84
C GLY A 207 9.01 10.89 6.34
N VAL A 208 9.27 9.87 7.16
CA VAL A 208 9.56 9.93 8.59
C VAL A 208 10.88 9.19 8.80
N VAL A 209 11.90 9.88 9.31
CA VAL A 209 13.19 9.28 9.67
C VAL A 209 13.10 8.88 11.14
N GLY A 210 13.15 7.58 11.44
CA GLY A 210 13.11 7.02 12.81
C GLY A 210 12.16 5.83 12.96
N ASP A 211 12.23 5.18 14.14
CA ASP A 211 11.28 4.16 14.60
C ASP A 211 9.82 4.66 14.53
N ASN A 212 8.84 3.75 14.61
CA ASN A 212 7.41 4.07 14.69
C ASN A 212 7.17 5.30 15.58
N VAL A 213 6.66 6.40 15.00
CA VAL A 213 6.41 7.61 15.79
C VAL A 213 5.12 7.41 16.55
N GLN A 214 5.24 7.19 17.86
CA GLN A 214 4.09 7.07 18.73
C GLN A 214 3.40 8.43 18.86
N LEU A 215 2.14 8.49 18.41
CA LEU A 215 1.26 9.66 18.51
C LEU A 215 0.48 9.66 19.82
N PHE A 216 0.16 8.47 20.35
CA PHE A 216 -0.60 8.33 21.60
C PHE A 216 -0.27 7.01 22.31
N PRO A 217 -0.13 6.98 23.65
CA PRO A 217 0.25 8.12 24.50
C PRO A 217 1.50 8.83 23.97
N GLY A 218 1.96 9.93 24.57
CA GLY A 218 3.13 10.65 24.07
C GLY A 218 4.37 9.75 23.91
N VAL A 219 5.36 10.16 23.12
CA VAL A 219 6.59 9.36 22.91
C VAL A 219 7.23 9.01 24.26
N GLY A 220 7.43 7.72 24.52
CA GLY A 220 7.97 7.21 25.78
C GLY A 220 6.95 7.00 26.90
N GLU A 221 5.68 7.35 26.68
CA GLU A 221 4.57 7.12 27.62
C GLU A 221 3.83 5.81 27.28
N SER A 222 3.32 5.13 28.31
CA SER A 222 2.48 3.92 28.17
C SER A 222 1.13 4.04 28.86
N GLU A 223 0.98 5.04 29.73
CA GLU A 223 -0.22 5.24 30.53
C GLU A 223 -1.22 6.13 29.81
N PHE A 224 -2.49 5.80 29.99
CA PHE A 224 -3.61 6.55 29.43
C PHE A 224 -4.79 6.51 30.38
N ARG A 225 -5.79 7.33 30.08
CA ARG A 225 -7.04 7.40 30.83
C ARG A 225 -8.21 7.33 29.87
N PHE A 226 -9.27 6.62 30.25
CA PHE A 226 -10.56 6.75 29.57
C PHE A 226 -11.47 7.75 30.28
N VAL A 227 -12.17 8.55 29.48
CA VAL A 227 -13.20 9.48 29.95
C VAL A 227 -14.49 9.14 29.25
N GLY A 228 -15.51 8.78 30.03
CA GLY A 228 -16.83 8.51 29.49
C GLY A 228 -17.48 9.75 28.90
N ARG A 229 -18.16 9.59 27.76
CA ARG A 229 -18.95 10.64 27.13
C ARG A 229 -20.41 10.49 27.52
N ASN A 230 -21.04 11.61 27.89
CA ASN A 230 -22.45 11.68 28.23
C ASN A 230 -23.11 12.81 27.42
N ASP A 231 -23.61 12.48 26.22
CA ASP A 231 -24.43 13.39 25.42
C ASP A 231 -25.46 12.64 24.56
N GLY A 232 -26.68 13.19 24.46
CA GLY A 232 -27.76 12.67 23.61
C GLY A 232 -28.11 11.20 23.88
N ASP A 233 -27.69 10.32 22.97
CA ASP A 233 -27.90 8.88 23.04
C ASP A 233 -26.73 8.09 23.63
N ARG A 234 -25.74 8.79 24.22
CA ARG A 234 -24.62 8.16 24.90
C ARG A 234 -24.79 8.10 26.40
N GLU A 235 -24.58 6.93 26.96
CA GLU A 235 -24.56 6.68 28.41
C GLU A 235 -23.11 6.52 28.88
N MET A 236 -22.78 7.16 30.00
CA MET A 236 -21.43 7.10 30.56
C MET A 236 -21.15 5.74 31.21
N PRO A 237 -20.21 4.93 30.70
CA PRO A 237 -19.81 3.71 31.39
C PRO A 237 -18.93 4.02 32.61
N ILE A 238 -18.79 3.05 33.49
CA ILE A 238 -17.87 3.10 34.63
C ILE A 238 -16.47 2.76 34.13
N VAL A 239 -15.49 3.61 34.44
CA VAL A 239 -14.08 3.43 34.07
C VAL A 239 -13.22 3.40 35.34
N THR A 240 -12.37 2.38 35.47
CA THR A 240 -11.39 2.23 36.55
C THR A 240 -10.01 1.85 36.01
N ASN A 241 -8.94 2.25 36.70
CA ASN A 241 -7.58 1.77 36.39
C ASN A 241 -7.31 0.36 36.98
N GLU A 242 -6.09 -0.17 36.80
CA GLU A 242 -5.65 -1.45 37.36
C GLU A 242 -5.75 -1.55 38.90
N ALA A 243 -5.71 -0.41 39.61
CA ALA A 243 -5.88 -0.34 41.06
C ALA A 243 -7.36 -0.26 41.50
N GLY A 244 -8.30 -0.23 40.55
CA GLY A 244 -9.74 -0.09 40.82
C GLY A 244 -10.16 1.34 41.13
N GLU A 245 -9.31 2.33 40.90
CA GLU A 245 -9.60 3.73 41.16
C GLU A 245 -10.36 4.35 39.98
N THR A 246 -11.40 5.12 40.26
CA THR A 246 -12.14 5.88 39.24
C THR A 246 -11.43 7.19 38.90
N HIS A 247 -11.66 7.70 37.69
CA HIS A 247 -11.11 8.98 37.20
C HIS A 247 -9.57 9.11 37.19
N LYS A 248 -8.84 8.00 37.33
CA LYS A 248 -7.38 7.95 37.22
C LYS A 248 -6.96 7.12 36.02
N GLY A 249 -5.87 7.53 35.36
CA GLY A 249 -5.25 6.71 34.32
C GLY A 249 -4.35 5.62 34.90
N GLY A 250 -3.73 4.87 34.00
CA GLY A 250 -2.83 3.78 34.30
C GLY A 250 -2.41 3.05 33.02
N ASN A 251 -1.76 1.90 33.16
CA ASN A 251 -1.37 1.08 32.01
C ASN A 251 -2.54 0.23 31.51
N THR A 252 -3.55 0.02 32.35
CA THR A 252 -4.78 -0.69 32.01
C THR A 252 -5.99 0.13 32.43
N GLN A 253 -7.01 0.16 31.58
CA GLN A 253 -8.28 0.80 31.89
C GLN A 253 -9.39 -0.22 31.69
N THR A 254 -10.18 -0.45 32.75
CA THR A 254 -11.33 -1.35 32.74
C THR A 254 -12.60 -0.54 32.59
N ILE A 255 -13.41 -0.91 31.59
CA ILE A 255 -14.71 -0.33 31.28
C ILE A 255 -15.79 -1.34 31.69
N SER A 256 -16.82 -0.86 32.39
CA SER A 256 -17.93 -1.67 32.88
C SER A 256 -19.21 -0.83 32.99
N GLY A 257 -20.32 -1.46 33.38
CA GLY A 257 -21.60 -0.77 33.55
C GLY A 257 -22.17 -0.29 32.22
N PHE A 258 -22.05 -1.11 31.17
CA PHE A 258 -22.59 -0.78 29.86
C PHE A 258 -24.11 -0.69 29.90
N PHE A 259 -24.67 0.15 29.05
CA PHE A 259 -26.11 0.29 28.91
C PHE A 259 -26.69 -0.95 28.22
N GLN A 260 -27.80 -1.44 28.77
CA GLN A 260 -28.48 -2.61 28.24
C GLN A 260 -29.55 -2.18 27.23
N ASN A 261 -29.34 -2.49 25.95
CA ASN A 261 -30.34 -2.28 24.88
C ASN A 261 -31.33 -3.44 24.73
N TYR A 262 -31.17 -4.51 25.51
CA TYR A 262 -32.11 -5.62 25.59
C TYR A 262 -33.15 -5.40 26.70
N ASP A 263 -34.43 -5.51 26.37
CA ASP A 263 -35.52 -5.54 27.35
C ASP A 263 -35.71 -6.97 27.87
N GLN A 264 -35.33 -7.23 29.13
CA GLN A 264 -35.47 -8.55 29.74
C GLN A 264 -36.93 -8.94 30.00
N SER A 265 -37.83 -7.97 30.18
CA SER A 265 -39.24 -8.24 30.45
C SER A 265 -39.97 -8.65 29.17
N MET A 266 -39.65 -7.99 28.05
CA MET A 266 -40.24 -8.28 26.75
C MET A 266 -39.47 -9.33 25.94
N GLN A 267 -38.25 -9.67 26.36
CA GLN A 267 -37.31 -10.52 25.63
C GLN A 267 -36.98 -10.00 24.21
N THR A 268 -36.93 -8.68 24.03
CA THR A 268 -36.69 -8.04 22.73
C THR A 268 -35.68 -6.89 22.84
N ILE A 269 -35.14 -6.47 21.70
CA ILE A 269 -34.33 -5.25 21.63
C ILE A 269 -35.24 -4.04 21.85
N LYS A 270 -34.79 -3.08 22.68
CA LYS A 270 -35.48 -1.82 22.93
C LYS A 270 -35.78 -1.07 21.63
N SER A 271 -36.84 -0.26 21.64
CA SER A 271 -37.17 0.63 20.52
C SER A 271 -36.03 1.61 20.23
N GLU A 272 -35.93 2.06 18.99
CA GLU A 272 -34.78 2.86 18.50
C GLU A 272 -34.46 4.08 19.38
N GLY A 273 -35.48 4.87 19.76
CA GLY A 273 -35.30 6.04 20.62
C GLY A 273 -34.97 5.74 22.09
N ALA A 274 -35.06 4.49 22.52
CA ALA A 274 -34.68 4.04 23.87
C ALA A 274 -33.31 3.33 23.90
N ARG A 275 -32.68 3.15 22.73
CA ARG A 275 -31.34 2.58 22.62
C ARG A 275 -30.32 3.64 23.02
N LYS A 276 -29.28 3.20 23.71
CA LYS A 276 -28.12 4.05 24.04
C LYS A 276 -26.83 3.35 23.66
N ILE A 277 -25.80 4.14 23.49
CA ILE A 277 -24.44 3.69 23.17
C ILE A 277 -23.54 4.10 24.33
N ASN A 278 -22.57 3.29 24.71
CA ASN A 278 -21.52 3.74 25.61
C ASN A 278 -20.33 4.19 24.77
N GLU A 279 -19.75 5.33 25.09
CA GLU A 279 -18.54 5.81 24.43
C GLU A 279 -17.56 6.33 25.47
N VAL A 280 -16.30 5.93 25.34
CA VAL A 280 -15.19 6.48 26.12
C VAL A 280 -14.15 7.05 25.17
N ILE A 281 -13.54 8.16 25.58
CA ILE A 281 -12.46 8.83 24.85
C ILE A 281 -11.14 8.52 25.55
N ALA A 282 -10.14 8.07 24.80
CA ALA A 282 -8.78 7.93 25.29
C ALA A 282 -8.14 9.32 25.38
N VAL A 283 -7.61 9.64 26.56
CA VAL A 283 -6.88 10.89 26.83
C VAL A 283 -5.59 10.57 27.55
N ARG A 284 -4.66 11.52 27.53
CA ARG A 284 -3.39 11.40 28.26
C ARG A 284 -3.64 11.17 29.75
N ASN A 285 -2.76 10.42 30.42
CA ASN A 285 -2.87 10.19 31.86
C ASN A 285 -2.53 11.47 32.65
N GLU A 286 -3.52 12.35 32.80
CA GLU A 286 -3.41 13.54 33.62
C GLU A 286 -4.53 13.56 34.67
N THR A 287 -4.16 14.01 35.88
CA THR A 287 -5.08 14.04 37.02
C THR A 287 -5.91 15.31 36.98
N TYR A 288 -6.97 15.28 36.16
CA TYR A 288 -8.01 16.31 36.22
C TYR A 288 -9.32 15.72 36.74
N PRO A 289 -9.84 16.20 37.87
CA PRO A 289 -11.01 15.60 38.47
C PRO A 289 -12.30 15.87 37.67
N ASP A 290 -12.47 17.03 37.00
CA ASP A 290 -13.81 17.46 36.55
C ASP A 290 -13.87 18.21 35.20
N PHE A 291 -13.24 17.69 34.15
CA PHE A 291 -13.37 18.28 32.80
C PHE A 291 -14.22 17.43 31.85
N SER A 292 -14.92 18.10 30.94
CA SER A 292 -15.65 17.43 29.87
C SER A 292 -14.68 16.68 28.95
N TRP A 293 -15.19 15.66 28.25
CA TRP A 293 -14.38 14.90 27.30
C TRP A 293 -13.79 15.81 26.21
N GLN A 294 -14.50 16.86 25.80
CA GLN A 294 -14.00 17.83 24.82
C GLN A 294 -12.78 18.57 25.35
N THR A 295 -12.84 19.08 26.58
CA THR A 295 -11.71 19.81 27.18
C THR A 295 -10.50 18.90 27.36
N LEU A 296 -10.72 17.65 27.78
CA LEU A 296 -9.63 16.68 27.98
C LEU A 296 -9.03 16.21 26.65
N CYS A 297 -9.84 16.01 25.61
CA CYS A 297 -9.30 15.69 24.28
C CYS A 297 -8.57 16.89 23.65
N ALA A 298 -9.04 18.12 23.89
CA ALA A 298 -8.38 19.33 23.41
C ALA A 298 -6.99 19.56 24.03
N SER A 299 -6.66 18.90 25.14
CA SER A 299 -5.35 19.03 25.79
C SER A 299 -4.23 18.52 24.88
N GLU A 300 -3.04 19.11 25.05
CA GLU A 300 -1.85 18.70 24.33
C GLU A 300 -1.51 17.23 24.66
N GLY A 301 -1.29 16.42 23.62
CA GLY A 301 -1.03 14.99 23.75
C GLY A 301 -2.28 14.10 23.83
N SER A 302 -3.49 14.66 23.87
CA SER A 302 -4.75 13.88 23.84
C SER A 302 -5.44 13.90 22.48
N ASN A 303 -5.22 14.94 21.67
CA ASN A 303 -5.73 14.99 20.29
C ASN A 303 -4.67 14.56 19.28
N LEU A 304 -5.15 14.01 18.17
CA LEU A 304 -4.33 13.41 17.12
C LEU A 304 -4.47 14.19 15.82
N THR A 305 -3.36 14.34 15.11
CA THR A 305 -3.31 14.89 13.76
C THR A 305 -2.78 13.83 12.82
N PHE A 306 -3.52 13.59 11.74
CA PHE A 306 -3.18 12.62 10.70
C PHE A 306 -2.99 13.37 9.39
N GLU A 307 -1.79 13.27 8.83
CA GLU A 307 -1.45 13.79 7.51
C GLU A 307 -1.95 12.83 6.41
N PRO A 308 -2.36 13.38 5.23
CA PRO A 308 -2.82 12.59 4.09
C PRO A 308 -1.85 11.49 3.69
N ASP A 309 -2.40 10.38 3.21
CA ASP A 309 -1.69 9.24 2.59
C ASP A 309 -0.65 8.56 3.48
N ASN A 310 -0.60 8.88 4.78
CA ASN A 310 0.24 8.18 5.74
C ASN A 310 -0.48 6.99 6.34
N GLU A 311 0.26 5.90 6.54
CA GLU A 311 -0.24 4.75 7.30
C GLU A 311 -0.05 4.99 8.80
N TYR A 312 -1.10 4.66 9.53
CA TYR A 312 -1.17 4.71 10.98
C TYR A 312 -1.64 3.37 11.50
N GLU A 313 -1.31 3.08 12.73
CA GLU A 313 -1.70 1.86 13.43
C GLU A 313 -2.31 2.24 14.78
N ILE A 314 -3.50 1.72 15.06
CA ILE A 314 -4.05 1.66 16.42
C ILE A 314 -3.77 0.24 16.92
N SER A 315 -3.04 0.10 18.02
CA SER A 315 -2.79 -1.18 18.67
C SER A 315 -3.14 -1.13 20.15
N PHE A 316 -3.72 -2.21 20.67
CA PHE A 316 -4.05 -2.37 22.08
C PHE A 316 -4.28 -3.84 22.41
N GLU A 317 -4.27 -4.17 23.70
CA GLU A 317 -4.51 -5.52 24.19
C GLU A 317 -5.76 -5.54 25.07
N ILE A 318 -6.70 -6.44 24.74
CA ILE A 318 -7.86 -6.72 25.59
C ILE A 318 -7.49 -7.87 26.52
N LEU A 319 -7.37 -7.58 27.81
CA LEU A 319 -6.98 -8.58 28.79
C LEU A 319 -8.10 -9.63 28.96
N PRO A 320 -7.78 -10.92 28.86
CA PRO A 320 -8.75 -11.99 29.08
C PRO A 320 -9.25 -11.98 30.52
N THR A 321 -10.55 -12.13 30.67
CA THR A 321 -11.26 -12.12 31.95
C THR A 321 -11.43 -13.56 32.46
N ASP A 322 -11.47 -13.74 33.78
CA ASP A 322 -11.48 -15.08 34.40
C ASP A 322 -12.59 -15.98 33.83
N GLU A 323 -12.27 -17.27 33.71
CA GLU A 323 -12.98 -18.30 32.93
C GLU A 323 -14.50 -18.32 33.13
N ASN A 324 -15.00 -18.07 34.34
CA ASN A 324 -16.38 -18.39 34.72
C ASN A 324 -17.24 -17.20 35.19
N ALA A 325 -16.75 -15.95 35.12
CA ALA A 325 -17.43 -14.82 35.76
C ALA A 325 -17.82 -13.67 34.83
N ASP A 326 -17.10 -13.44 33.73
CA ASP A 326 -17.33 -12.25 32.91
C ASP A 326 -18.33 -12.49 31.78
N LYS A 327 -19.40 -11.71 31.79
CA LYS A 327 -20.48 -11.77 30.79
C LYS A 327 -20.11 -11.12 29.45
N SER A 328 -18.94 -10.47 29.33
CA SER A 328 -18.42 -9.98 28.06
C SER A 328 -18.11 -11.10 27.05
N LYS A 329 -17.91 -12.34 27.52
CA LYS A 329 -17.74 -13.53 26.66
C LYS A 329 -19.01 -13.95 25.93
N LEU A 330 -20.17 -13.47 26.37
CA LEU A 330 -21.46 -13.71 25.74
C LEU A 330 -21.73 -12.72 24.58
N PHE A 331 -20.71 -11.97 24.16
CA PHE A 331 -20.78 -11.06 23.03
C PHE A 331 -21.16 -11.81 21.75
N VAL A 332 -22.16 -11.29 21.04
CA VAL A 332 -22.65 -11.87 19.78
C VAL A 332 -22.25 -10.96 18.62
N PRO A 333 -21.26 -11.35 17.79
CA PRO A 333 -20.89 -10.58 16.61
C PRO A 333 -22.08 -10.39 15.66
N GLY A 334 -22.29 -9.16 15.20
CA GLY A 334 -23.39 -8.78 14.31
C GLY A 334 -24.64 -8.27 15.05
N GLU A 335 -24.81 -8.62 16.32
CA GLU A 335 -25.86 -8.07 17.20
C GLU A 335 -25.26 -7.02 18.15
N ASP A 336 -24.23 -7.40 18.90
CA ASP A 336 -23.48 -6.49 19.75
C ASP A 336 -22.41 -5.75 18.95
N HIS A 337 -22.05 -4.55 19.41
CA HIS A 337 -21.08 -3.69 18.76
C HIS A 337 -19.97 -3.28 19.73
N MET A 338 -18.71 -3.51 19.33
CA MET A 338 -17.54 -2.86 19.91
C MET A 338 -16.66 -2.36 18.77
N ALA A 339 -16.24 -1.09 18.85
CA ALA A 339 -15.35 -0.53 17.86
C ALA A 339 -14.47 0.56 18.46
N VAL A 340 -13.34 0.81 17.79
CA VAL A 340 -12.48 1.95 18.05
C VAL A 340 -12.42 2.82 16.81
N GLY A 341 -12.47 4.13 16.98
CA GLY A 341 -12.46 5.05 15.86
C GLY A 341 -12.11 6.46 16.24
N LEU A 342 -12.17 7.33 15.24
CA LEU A 342 -11.81 8.74 15.38
C LEU A 342 -13.08 9.58 15.49
N ARG A 343 -13.07 10.54 16.42
CA ARG A 343 -14.11 11.56 16.58
C ARG A 343 -13.54 12.93 16.33
N SER A 344 -14.29 13.79 15.66
CA SER A 344 -13.92 15.20 15.54
C SER A 344 -14.03 15.85 16.92
N LEU A 345 -13.01 16.59 17.36
CA LEU A 345 -13.09 17.37 18.60
C LEU A 345 -14.24 18.40 18.57
N GLU A 346 -14.55 18.95 17.40
CA GLU A 346 -15.54 20.02 17.25
C GLU A 346 -16.97 19.51 17.39
N THR A 347 -17.28 18.36 16.79
CA THR A 347 -18.66 17.84 16.73
C THR A 347 -18.87 16.60 17.61
N GLY A 348 -17.79 15.93 18.01
CA GLY A 348 -17.82 14.59 18.60
C GLY A 348 -18.35 13.50 17.68
N ASN A 349 -18.65 13.78 16.40
CA ASN A 349 -19.12 12.77 15.48
C ASN A 349 -17.95 12.07 14.77
N PRO A 350 -18.18 10.90 14.15
CA PRO A 350 -17.20 10.29 13.26
C PRO A 350 -16.73 11.30 12.21
N ILE A 351 -15.44 11.25 11.90
CA ILE A 351 -14.83 12.19 10.96
C ILE A 351 -15.37 11.93 9.57
N THR A 352 -15.71 12.99 8.83
CA THR A 352 -16.22 12.92 7.46
C THR A 352 -15.29 13.64 6.49
N TYR A 353 -15.13 13.12 5.27
CA TYR A 353 -14.30 13.71 4.22
C TYR A 353 -14.94 13.57 2.83
N GLY A 354 -14.52 14.42 1.88
CA GLY A 354 -14.99 14.38 0.49
C GLY A 354 -16.34 15.04 0.25
N ASP A 355 -16.73 15.10 -1.03
CA ASP A 355 -18.05 15.51 -1.50
C ASP A 355 -18.57 14.46 -2.51
N PRO A 356 -19.62 13.69 -2.19
CA PRO A 356 -20.41 13.74 -0.95
C PRO A 356 -19.61 13.28 0.28
N ALA A 357 -20.02 13.76 1.46
CA ALA A 357 -19.34 13.46 2.73
C ALA A 357 -19.33 11.95 3.07
N ILE A 358 -18.14 11.34 3.02
CA ILE A 358 -17.88 9.95 3.39
C ILE A 358 -17.43 9.90 4.85
N LYS A 359 -18.04 9.02 5.66
CA LYS A 359 -17.62 8.80 7.05
C LYS A 359 -16.37 7.92 7.09
N PHE A 360 -15.40 8.34 7.89
CA PHE A 360 -14.31 7.48 8.33
C PHE A 360 -14.90 6.38 9.21
N GLY A 361 -14.68 5.12 8.81
CA GLY A 361 -15.24 3.96 9.50
C GLY A 361 -14.53 3.68 10.82
N ASP A 362 -15.29 3.18 11.80
CA ASP A 362 -14.70 2.64 13.02
C ASP A 362 -14.22 1.20 12.77
N PHE A 363 -13.17 0.81 13.49
CA PHE A 363 -12.62 -0.53 13.45
C PHE A 363 -13.30 -1.40 14.50
N ALA A 364 -14.13 -2.33 14.04
CA ALA A 364 -14.76 -3.30 14.92
C ALA A 364 -13.71 -4.23 15.54
N PHE A 365 -13.89 -4.55 16.81
CA PHE A 365 -13.10 -5.55 17.51
C PHE A 365 -13.99 -6.41 18.40
N PHE A 366 -13.48 -7.56 18.83
CA PHE A 366 -14.23 -8.50 19.67
C PHE A 366 -13.47 -8.81 20.95
N PRO A 367 -14.16 -9.05 22.08
CA PRO A 367 -13.51 -9.54 23.28
C PRO A 367 -12.86 -10.91 23.02
N PRO A 368 -11.75 -11.25 23.70
CA PRO A 368 -11.17 -12.58 23.60
C PRO A 368 -12.17 -13.62 24.11
N LEU A 369 -12.45 -14.64 23.29
CA LEU A 369 -13.32 -15.76 23.65
C LEU A 369 -12.55 -16.87 24.40
N GLY A 370 -11.22 -16.84 24.34
CA GLY A 370 -10.32 -17.83 24.93
C GLY A 370 -9.91 -17.53 26.38
N VAL A 371 -9.27 -18.51 26.99
CA VAL A 371 -8.67 -18.45 28.33
C VAL A 371 -7.34 -17.69 28.29
N LYS A 372 -6.85 -17.23 29.45
CA LYS A 372 -5.63 -16.40 29.63
C LYS A 372 -4.38 -16.90 28.87
N SER A 373 -4.35 -18.17 28.45
CA SER A 373 -3.23 -18.84 27.79
C SER A 373 -3.34 -19.02 26.27
N GLU A 374 -4.47 -18.69 25.62
CA GLU A 374 -4.72 -19.04 24.20
C GLU A 374 -4.94 -17.83 23.27
N GLY A 375 -4.09 -16.81 23.38
CA GLY A 375 -4.04 -15.66 22.49
C GLY A 375 -3.73 -14.37 23.23
N SER A 376 -2.89 -13.51 22.66
CA SER A 376 -2.37 -12.31 23.33
C SER A 376 -3.42 -11.22 23.60
N GLY A 377 -4.69 -11.41 23.24
CA GLY A 377 -5.72 -10.35 23.34
C GLY A 377 -5.42 -9.12 22.47
N GLU A 378 -4.36 -9.16 21.68
CA GLU A 378 -3.84 -8.03 20.91
C GLU A 378 -4.74 -7.73 19.71
N ARG A 379 -4.96 -6.44 19.48
CA ARG A 379 -5.73 -5.88 18.39
C ARG A 379 -4.84 -4.84 17.72
N THR A 380 -4.66 -5.00 16.42
CA THR A 380 -3.85 -4.09 15.61
C THR A 380 -4.63 -3.76 14.36
N MET A 381 -4.84 -2.46 14.13
CA MET A 381 -5.58 -1.96 12.99
C MET A 381 -4.77 -0.90 12.27
N ARG A 382 -4.49 -1.15 10.98
CA ARG A 382 -3.79 -0.21 10.12
C ARG A 382 -4.74 0.54 9.21
N PHE A 383 -4.50 1.81 9.02
CA PHE A 383 -5.33 2.68 8.20
C PHE A 383 -4.53 3.84 7.62
N SER A 384 -5.04 4.40 6.53
CA SER A 384 -4.57 5.66 5.97
C SER A 384 -5.70 6.67 5.93
N VAL A 385 -5.34 7.95 5.91
CA VAL A 385 -6.31 9.04 5.81
C VAL A 385 -6.16 9.72 4.44
N PRO A 386 -7.23 9.88 3.66
CA PRO A 386 -7.13 10.49 2.33
C PRO A 386 -7.01 12.01 2.38
N ILE A 387 -7.28 12.62 3.53
CA ILE A 387 -7.16 14.06 3.77
C ILE A 387 -6.49 14.30 5.11
N LYS A 388 -6.04 15.54 5.31
CA LYS A 388 -5.49 15.96 6.60
C LYS A 388 -6.62 16.01 7.62
N ILE A 389 -6.47 15.25 8.69
CA ILE A 389 -7.35 15.26 9.85
C ILE A 389 -6.61 15.97 10.97
N THR A 390 -7.23 17.00 11.55
CA THR A 390 -6.68 17.70 12.72
C THR A 390 -7.61 17.56 13.90
N LYS A 391 -7.04 17.55 15.11
CA LYS A 391 -7.80 17.51 16.38
C LYS A 391 -8.79 16.33 16.45
N ALA A 392 -8.33 15.13 16.12
CA ALA A 392 -9.12 13.92 16.28
C ALA A 392 -8.97 13.34 17.70
N CYS A 393 -10.07 12.86 18.26
CA CYS A 393 -10.10 12.11 19.52
C CYS A 393 -10.23 10.62 19.22
N LEU A 394 -9.46 9.78 19.92
CA LEU A 394 -9.61 8.34 19.84
C LEU A 394 -10.74 7.88 20.77
N ALA A 395 -11.75 7.23 20.21
CA ALA A 395 -12.95 6.80 20.93
C ALA A 395 -13.15 5.29 20.84
N PHE A 396 -13.57 4.70 21.95
CA PHE A 396 -14.07 3.33 22.01
C PHE A 396 -15.57 3.37 22.22
N THR A 397 -16.30 2.68 21.35
CA THR A 397 -17.75 2.68 21.30
C THR A 397 -18.28 1.27 21.56
N PHE A 398 -19.30 1.15 22.40
CA PHE A 398 -19.92 -0.10 22.80
C PHE A 398 -21.45 0.02 22.71
N ALA A 399 -22.10 -0.97 22.10
CA ALA A 399 -23.54 -1.10 22.13
C ALA A 399 -23.91 -2.56 22.40
N CYS A 400 -24.56 -2.81 23.55
CA CYS A 400 -24.89 -4.15 24.03
C CYS A 400 -26.37 -4.45 23.81
N TYR A 401 -26.68 -5.27 22.82
CA TYR A 401 -28.02 -5.71 22.46
C TYR A 401 -28.35 -7.11 22.98
N SER A 402 -27.33 -7.87 23.37
CA SER A 402 -27.50 -9.18 24.00
C SER A 402 -27.87 -9.05 25.50
N PRO A 403 -28.63 -10.01 26.07
CA PRO A 403 -29.24 -9.87 27.40
C PRO A 403 -28.27 -9.71 28.57
N LEU A 404 -27.06 -10.23 28.44
CA LEU A 404 -26.09 -10.36 29.53
C LEU A 404 -24.78 -9.61 29.27
N VAL A 405 -24.48 -9.22 28.04
CA VAL A 405 -23.20 -8.59 27.64
C VAL A 405 -22.98 -7.25 28.34
N SER A 406 -24.06 -6.51 28.60
CA SER A 406 -24.00 -5.21 29.28
C SER A 406 -23.40 -5.29 30.70
N GLN A 407 -23.47 -6.47 31.32
CA GLN A 407 -22.96 -6.73 32.67
C GLN A 407 -21.49 -7.20 32.65
N GLY A 408 -20.89 -7.30 31.47
CA GLY A 408 -19.50 -7.68 31.31
C GLY A 408 -18.52 -6.54 31.60
N LYS A 409 -17.23 -6.88 31.61
CA LYS A 409 -16.13 -5.91 31.71
C LYS A 409 -15.17 -6.08 30.55
N ILE A 410 -14.58 -4.96 30.13
CA ILE A 410 -13.54 -4.91 29.09
C ILE A 410 -12.34 -4.17 29.65
N SER A 411 -11.19 -4.84 29.73
CA SER A 411 -9.94 -4.23 30.19
C SER A 411 -9.00 -4.05 29.01
N ILE A 412 -8.66 -2.80 28.71
CA ILE A 412 -7.77 -2.42 27.61
C ILE A 412 -6.43 -2.03 28.20
N SER A 413 -5.35 -2.55 27.64
CA SER A 413 -3.96 -2.24 28.01
C SER A 413 -3.12 -1.99 26.77
N LYS A 414 -1.90 -1.45 26.96
CA LYS A 414 -0.93 -1.20 25.88
C LYS A 414 -1.50 -0.43 24.68
N LEU A 415 -2.44 0.48 24.93
CA LEU A 415 -3.03 1.30 23.89
C LEU A 415 -1.94 2.18 23.27
N LYS A 416 -1.80 2.09 21.95
CA LYS A 416 -0.88 2.89 21.15
C LYS A 416 -1.55 3.34 19.87
N VAL A 417 -1.20 4.55 19.45
CA VAL A 417 -1.41 5.03 18.09
C VAL A 417 -0.04 5.36 17.52
N LEU A 418 0.34 4.68 16.45
CA LEU A 418 1.63 4.83 15.81
C LEU A 418 1.42 5.41 14.42
N LYS A 419 2.31 6.31 14.01
CA LYS A 419 2.55 6.58 12.60
C LYS A 419 3.54 5.54 12.10
N ILE A 420 3.07 4.67 11.22
CA ILE A 420 3.89 3.59 10.68
C ILE A 420 4.76 4.16 9.56
N PRO A 421 6.07 3.92 9.58
CA PRO A 421 6.94 4.17 8.44
C PRO A 421 6.64 3.10 7.39
N SER A 422 5.56 3.27 6.63
CA SER A 422 5.32 2.49 5.42
C SER A 422 5.21 3.42 4.22
N ALA A 423 5.83 2.98 3.12
CA ALA A 423 5.75 3.39 1.70
C ALA A 423 5.72 4.89 1.32
N ASN A 424 5.69 5.82 2.26
CA ASN A 424 5.71 7.25 2.04
C ASN A 424 7.15 7.70 1.96
N TYR A 425 7.75 7.47 0.80
CA TYR A 425 9.07 7.97 0.51
C TYR A 425 8.95 9.42 0.03
N LYS A 426 9.78 10.29 0.58
CA LYS A 426 10.02 11.62 0.02
C LYS A 426 11.04 11.48 -1.09
N PHE A 427 10.59 11.72 -2.32
CA PHE A 427 11.41 11.76 -3.52
C PHE A 427 11.81 13.21 -3.79
N GLU A 428 12.95 13.60 -3.24
CA GLU A 428 13.49 14.95 -3.39
C GLU A 428 14.55 14.97 -4.49
N ASN A 429 14.68 16.11 -5.18
CA ASN A 429 15.74 16.33 -6.15
C ASN A 429 17.06 16.66 -5.41
N TYR A 430 17.60 15.65 -4.73
CA TYR A 430 18.80 15.71 -3.90
C TYR A 430 19.95 14.98 -4.60
N ASP A 431 21.12 15.62 -4.67
CA ASP A 431 22.32 15.01 -5.25
C ASP A 431 22.97 14.05 -4.23
N PHE A 432 22.55 12.80 -4.32
CA PHE A 432 23.08 11.70 -3.52
C PHE A 432 24.52 11.33 -3.89
N GLU A 433 24.97 11.59 -5.12
CA GLU A 433 26.34 11.27 -5.52
C GLU A 433 27.34 12.27 -4.94
N ALA A 434 26.93 13.53 -4.76
CA ALA A 434 27.70 14.51 -4.00
C ALA A 434 27.72 14.24 -2.48
N ASN A 435 26.71 13.51 -1.96
CA ASN A 435 26.52 13.26 -0.53
C ASN A 435 26.43 11.77 -0.22
N LYS A 436 27.52 11.04 -0.47
CA LYS A 436 27.58 9.57 -0.37
C LYS A 436 27.17 9.00 1.00
N SER A 437 27.41 9.73 2.08
CA SER A 437 26.98 9.33 3.44
C SER A 437 25.46 9.19 3.57
N ASP A 438 24.69 9.99 2.84
CA ASP A 438 23.23 10.04 2.93
C ASP A 438 22.54 8.91 2.14
N LYS A 439 23.28 8.26 1.24
CA LYS A 439 22.78 7.15 0.41
C LYS A 439 22.32 5.98 1.27
N GLN A 440 22.82 5.84 2.49
CA GLN A 440 22.38 4.81 3.44
C GLN A 440 20.92 4.96 3.91
N ASN A 441 20.37 6.16 3.78
CA ASN A 441 19.01 6.49 4.22
C ASN A 441 17.97 6.33 3.10
N VAL A 442 18.41 5.97 1.88
CA VAL A 442 17.52 5.72 0.76
C VAL A 442 16.85 4.37 0.94
N LYS A 443 15.52 4.36 0.96
CA LYS A 443 14.70 3.15 1.18
C LYS A 443 13.74 2.83 0.04
N ALA A 444 13.73 3.64 -1.02
CA ALA A 444 13.02 3.33 -2.26
C ALA A 444 13.56 4.10 -3.46
N PHE A 445 13.08 3.72 -4.64
CA PHE A 445 13.34 4.39 -5.90
C PHE A 445 12.02 4.62 -6.63
N LEU A 446 11.81 5.84 -7.10
CA LEU A 446 10.71 6.18 -8.01
C LEU A 446 11.23 6.10 -9.45
N LEU A 447 10.71 5.15 -10.22
CA LEU A 447 10.90 5.06 -11.66
C LEU A 447 9.82 5.89 -12.35
N SER A 448 10.22 6.77 -13.27
CA SER A 448 9.34 7.45 -14.22
C SER A 448 9.87 7.23 -15.63
N LEU A 449 9.15 6.45 -16.42
CA LEU A 449 9.57 5.98 -17.75
C LEU A 449 8.48 6.31 -18.79
N ASP A 450 8.91 6.97 -19.87
CA ASP A 450 8.08 7.25 -21.04
C ASP A 450 8.71 6.59 -22.27
N ILE A 451 7.94 5.73 -22.93
CA ILE A 451 8.33 5.06 -24.18
C ILE A 451 7.40 5.52 -25.29
N LYS A 452 7.94 5.85 -26.46
CA LYS A 452 7.15 6.23 -27.63
C LYS A 452 7.06 5.07 -28.63
N ASN A 453 5.90 4.95 -29.26
CA ASN A 453 5.69 4.08 -30.41
C ASN A 453 4.83 4.80 -31.43
N ARG A 454 5.39 5.09 -32.61
CA ARG A 454 4.71 5.78 -33.72
C ARG A 454 4.05 7.11 -33.32
N GLY A 455 4.68 7.85 -32.41
CA GLY A 455 4.22 9.16 -31.93
C GLY A 455 3.23 9.11 -30.76
N GLU A 456 2.77 7.93 -30.34
CA GLU A 456 1.99 7.73 -29.12
C GLU A 456 2.92 7.31 -27.97
N SER A 457 2.60 7.69 -26.73
CA SER A 457 3.44 7.41 -25.56
C SER A 457 2.78 6.46 -24.57
N GLY A 458 3.54 5.48 -24.09
CA GLY A 458 3.24 4.71 -22.89
C GLY A 458 4.00 5.31 -21.70
N HIS A 459 3.31 5.48 -20.58
CA HIS A 459 3.87 6.02 -19.34
C HIS A 459 3.77 4.99 -18.23
N VAL A 460 4.85 4.81 -17.47
CA VAL A 460 4.84 4.04 -16.24
C VAL A 460 5.55 4.81 -15.13
N GLU A 461 4.88 4.89 -13.99
CA GLU A 461 5.42 5.42 -12.76
C GLU A 461 5.32 4.35 -11.68
N MET A 462 6.44 4.05 -11.02
CA MET A 462 6.50 2.94 -10.06
C MET A 462 7.46 3.26 -8.92
N VAL A 463 6.99 3.04 -7.69
CA VAL A 463 7.82 3.06 -6.49
C VAL A 463 8.30 1.65 -6.18
N VAL A 464 9.62 1.48 -6.10
CA VAL A 464 10.27 0.21 -5.74
C VAL A 464 10.94 0.36 -4.38
N PRO A 465 10.49 -0.37 -3.33
CA PRO A 465 11.15 -0.36 -2.04
C PRO A 465 12.52 -1.05 -2.09
N ALA A 466 13.46 -0.51 -1.34
CA ALA A 466 14.84 -0.99 -1.18
C ALA A 466 15.18 -0.96 0.32
N PRO A 467 14.68 -1.93 1.12
CA PRO A 467 14.62 -1.83 2.57
C PRO A 467 16.00 -1.72 3.26
N SER A 468 17.07 -2.20 2.63
CA SER A 468 18.40 -2.26 3.23
C SER A 468 19.51 -1.81 2.27
N ASN A 469 19.82 -0.53 2.32
CA ASN A 469 20.79 0.11 1.45
C ASN A 469 21.65 1.01 2.32
N GLY A 470 22.74 0.49 2.89
CA GLY A 470 23.51 1.18 3.94
C GLY A 470 24.34 0.22 4.80
N PRO A 471 25.25 0.71 5.67
CA PRO A 471 26.14 -0.12 6.45
C PRO A 471 25.45 -0.84 7.62
N ARG A 472 26.26 -1.77 8.15
CA ARG A 472 26.09 -2.90 9.08
C ARG A 472 25.48 -2.65 10.47
N ASP A 473 25.14 -1.42 10.84
CA ASP A 473 24.90 -1.05 12.25
C ASP A 473 23.52 -1.45 12.76
#